data_AF-Q8I9R8-F1
#
_entry.id   AF-Q8I9R8-F1
#
_cell.length_a   1.000
_cell.length_b   1.000
_cell.length_c   1.000
_cell.angle_alpha   90.00
_cell.angle_beta   90.00
_cell.angle_gamma   90.00
#
_symmetry.space_group_name_H-M   'P 1'
#
loop_
_entity.id
_entity.type
_entity.pdbx_description
1 polymer ?
#
loop_
_entity_poly.entity_id
_entity_poly.type
_entity_poly.pdbx_seq_one_letter_code
_entity_poly.pdbx_strand_id
1 'polypeptide(L)'
;ESDSPLLRLAVIVRAGSRYEPQSKLGISHVMRSAAGLATERFSSFGITRKIEYHGGKLTVTGTRDSIAYLLEVHNEPEIVEQSFELMADTITRPAFKPWEVSDNNERLQADCSILEDVPFIKLTETLHQVA
;
A
#
# COMPACT_ATOMS: atom_id res chain seq x y z
N GLU A 1 -16.71 -21.10 10.07
CA GLU A 1 -16.70 -19.83 9.32
C GLU A 1 -17.04 -18.71 10.26
N SER A 2 -16.44 -17.53 10.08
CA SER A 2 -16.84 -16.34 10.83
C SER A 2 -18.11 -15.80 10.18
N ASP A 3 -19.22 -15.76 10.91
CA ASP A 3 -20.51 -15.17 10.48
C ASP A 3 -20.44 -13.63 10.46
N SER A 4 -19.32 -13.10 9.99
CA SER A 4 -19.09 -11.66 9.92
C SER A 4 -19.62 -11.14 8.58
N PRO A 5 -20.38 -10.03 8.58
CA PRO A 5 -20.80 -9.38 7.34
C PRO A 5 -19.63 -8.69 6.60
N LEU A 6 -18.43 -8.69 7.19
CA LEU A 6 -17.23 -8.08 6.65
C LEU A 6 -16.16 -9.15 6.40
N LEU A 7 -15.56 -9.08 5.22
CA LEU A 7 -14.35 -9.80 4.86
C LEU A 7 -13.15 -8.88 5.03
N ARG A 8 -12.10 -9.39 5.67
CA ARG A 8 -10.79 -8.75 5.75
C ARG A 8 -9.76 -9.62 5.06
N LEU A 9 -9.20 -9.12 3.97
CA LEU A 9 -8.16 -9.79 3.21
C LEU A 9 -6.84 -9.06 3.46
N ALA A 10 -5.91 -9.76 4.09
CA ALA A 10 -4.57 -9.24 4.38
C ALA A 10 -3.51 -10.05 3.64
N VAL A 11 -2.66 -9.37 2.88
CA VAL A 11 -1.45 -9.95 2.27
C VAL A 11 -0.24 -9.26 2.85
N ILE A 12 0.62 -10.03 3.50
CA ILE A 12 1.83 -9.52 4.15
C ILE A 12 3.03 -10.06 3.39
N VAL A 13 3.77 -9.14 2.79
CA VAL A 13 4.99 -9.46 2.04
C VAL A 13 6.19 -9.16 2.91
N ARG A 14 7.14 -10.08 2.96
CA ARG A 14 8.44 -9.85 3.59
C ARG A 14 9.29 -8.93 2.71
N ALA A 15 9.08 -7.64 2.88
CA ALA A 15 9.70 -6.54 2.17
C ALA A 15 9.69 -5.30 3.08
N GLY A 16 10.60 -4.36 2.89
CA GLY A 16 10.70 -3.19 3.76
C GLY A 16 12.09 -2.56 3.67
N SER A 17 12.28 -1.46 4.39
CA SER A 17 13.51 -0.66 4.29
C SER A 17 14.79 -1.45 4.63
N ARG A 18 14.69 -2.52 5.42
CA ARG A 18 15.82 -3.40 5.74
C ARG A 18 16.35 -4.18 4.53
N TYR A 19 15.50 -4.46 3.54
CA TYR A 19 15.84 -5.24 2.36
C TYR A 19 16.20 -4.36 1.17
N GLU A 20 16.32 -3.05 1.36
CA GLU A 20 16.64 -2.13 0.28
C GLU A 20 18.13 -2.20 -0.09
N PRO A 21 18.45 -2.16 -1.40
CA PRO A 21 19.83 -1.98 -1.80
C PRO A 21 20.26 -0.53 -1.53
N GLN A 22 21.53 -0.33 -1.19
CA GLN A 22 22.11 0.98 -0.91
C GLN A 22 21.93 1.98 -2.07
N SER A 23 21.80 1.49 -3.30
CA SER A 23 21.58 2.31 -4.50
C SER A 23 20.14 2.82 -4.66
N LYS A 24 19.16 2.29 -3.90
CA LYS A 24 17.73 2.62 -4.04
C LYS A 24 17.04 2.75 -2.68
N LEU A 25 17.62 3.55 -1.78
CA LEU A 25 17.01 3.85 -0.49
C LEU A 25 15.65 4.55 -0.66
N GLY A 26 14.67 4.17 0.14
CA GLY A 26 13.30 4.70 0.10
C GLY A 26 12.35 3.98 -0.86
N ILE A 27 12.83 2.99 -1.63
CA ILE A 27 11.99 2.27 -2.60
C ILE A 27 10.81 1.55 -1.95
N SER A 28 10.92 1.09 -0.71
CA SER A 28 9.83 0.44 0.02
C SER A 28 8.72 1.42 0.40
N HIS A 29 9.09 2.66 0.73
CA HIS A 29 8.11 3.73 1.00
C HIS A 29 7.37 4.14 -0.28
N VAL A 30 8.11 4.25 -1.40
CA VAL A 30 7.54 4.47 -2.73
C VAL A 30 6.59 3.32 -3.11
N MET A 31 7.02 2.07 -2.94
CA MET A 31 6.23 0.88 -3.27
C MET A 31 4.93 0.81 -2.46
N ARG A 32 4.98 1.17 -1.16
CA ARG A 32 3.79 1.28 -0.30
C ARG A 32 2.85 2.37 -0.82
N SER A 33 3.36 3.55 -1.16
CA SER A 33 2.54 4.65 -1.70
C SER A 33 1.95 4.30 -3.08
N ALA A 34 2.67 3.51 -3.87
CA ALA A 34 2.28 3.11 -5.21
C ALA A 34 1.17 2.05 -5.25
N ALA A 35 0.75 1.49 -4.12
CA ALA A 35 -0.27 0.44 -4.08
C ALA A 35 -1.64 0.86 -4.63
N GLY A 36 -1.95 2.16 -4.67
CA GLY A 36 -3.17 2.70 -5.28
C GLY A 36 -3.04 3.08 -6.76
N LEU A 37 -1.86 2.90 -7.37
CA LEU A 37 -1.62 3.26 -8.77
C LEU A 37 -2.14 2.19 -9.72
N ALA A 38 -2.13 2.49 -11.02
CA ALA A 38 -2.60 1.53 -12.01
C ALA A 38 -1.75 0.25 -12.04
N THR A 39 -2.43 -0.84 -12.30
CA THR A 39 -1.85 -2.14 -12.60
C THR A 39 -1.87 -2.36 -14.12
N GLU A 40 -1.37 -3.52 -14.57
CA GLU A 40 -1.47 -3.92 -15.97
C GLU A 40 -2.92 -4.06 -16.44
N ARG A 41 -3.83 -4.45 -15.54
CA ARG A 41 -5.24 -4.73 -15.88
C ARG A 41 -6.21 -3.62 -15.49
N PHE A 42 -5.95 -2.92 -14.39
CA PHE A 42 -6.84 -1.92 -13.84
C PHE A 42 -6.18 -0.54 -13.82
N SER A 43 -6.93 0.49 -14.19
CA SER A 43 -6.50 1.88 -13.96
C SER A 43 -6.58 2.22 -12.47
N SER A 44 -5.79 3.18 -12.01
CA SER A 44 -5.88 3.73 -10.65
C SER A 44 -7.31 4.17 -10.31
N PHE A 45 -7.98 4.88 -11.23
CA PHE A 45 -9.40 5.22 -11.10
C PHE A 45 -10.30 3.98 -10.97
N GLY A 46 -10.07 2.95 -11.79
CA GLY A 46 -10.85 1.72 -11.76
C GLY A 46 -10.72 0.95 -10.44
N ILE A 47 -9.50 0.88 -9.89
CA ILE A 47 -9.22 0.28 -8.59
C ILE A 47 -10.01 1.00 -7.50
N THR A 48 -9.83 2.32 -7.39
CA THR A 48 -10.54 3.14 -6.39
C THR A 48 -12.05 3.03 -6.54
N ARG A 49 -12.57 3.16 -7.76
CA ARG A 49 -14.01 3.10 -8.02
C ARG A 49 -14.61 1.74 -7.65
N LYS A 50 -13.90 0.64 -7.91
CA LYS A 50 -14.37 -0.71 -7.59
C LYS A 50 -14.40 -0.93 -6.08
N ILE A 51 -13.34 -0.54 -5.36
CA ILE A 51 -13.27 -0.64 -3.90
C ILE A 51 -14.39 0.19 -3.25
N GLU A 52 -14.56 1.44 -3.66
CA GLU A 52 -15.59 2.34 -3.12
C GLU A 52 -17.01 1.88 -3.46
N TYR A 53 -17.24 1.35 -4.66
CA TYR A 53 -18.55 0.81 -5.05
C TYR A 53 -18.99 -0.34 -4.14
N HIS A 54 -18.05 -1.18 -3.70
CA HIS A 54 -18.30 -2.25 -2.74
C HIS A 54 -18.26 -1.78 -1.27
N GLY A 55 -18.22 -0.47 -1.01
CA GLY A 55 -18.11 0.09 0.36
C GLY A 55 -16.82 -0.31 1.08
N GLY A 56 -15.81 -0.73 0.33
CA GLY A 56 -14.57 -1.28 0.87
C GLY A 56 -13.51 -0.22 1.14
N LYS A 57 -12.40 -0.69 1.74
CA LYS A 57 -11.23 0.14 2.03
C LYS A 57 -9.95 -0.66 1.82
N LEU A 58 -9.05 -0.13 1.00
CA LEU A 58 -7.68 -0.63 0.87
C LEU A 58 -6.74 0.24 1.72
N THR A 59 -6.03 -0.39 2.65
CA THR A 59 -5.00 0.24 3.49
C THR A 59 -3.69 -0.49 3.28
N VAL A 60 -2.60 0.24 3.08
CA VAL A 60 -1.27 -0.34 2.93
C VAL A 60 -0.32 0.26 3.96
N THR A 61 0.30 -0.61 4.74
CA THR A 61 1.22 -0.22 5.81
C THR A 61 2.58 -0.86 5.56
N GLY A 62 3.63 -0.06 5.66
CA GLY A 62 5.02 -0.51 5.53
C GLY A 62 5.74 -0.42 6.87
N THR A 63 6.52 -1.44 7.18
CA THR A 63 7.47 -1.47 8.30
C THR A 63 8.89 -1.71 7.75
N ARG A 64 9.87 -1.85 8.64
CA ARG A 64 11.25 -2.18 8.25
C ARG A 64 11.37 -3.58 7.64
N ASP A 65 10.51 -4.52 8.06
CA ASP A 65 10.61 -5.94 7.71
C ASP A 65 9.44 -6.46 6.84
N SER A 66 8.29 -5.76 6.81
CA SER A 66 7.11 -6.18 6.05
C SER A 66 6.33 -5.01 5.44
N ILE A 67 5.69 -5.28 4.30
CA ILE A 67 4.63 -4.44 3.72
C ILE A 67 3.33 -5.25 3.75
N ALA A 68 2.31 -4.68 4.39
CA ALA A 68 1.00 -5.29 4.54
C ALA A 68 -0.05 -4.55 3.72
N TYR A 69 -0.74 -5.28 2.85
CA TYR A 69 -1.89 -4.83 2.09
C TYR A 69 -3.15 -5.37 2.76
N LEU A 70 -4.03 -4.49 3.22
CA LEU A 70 -5.28 -4.84 3.91
C LEU A 70 -6.45 -4.29 3.12
N LEU A 71 -7.31 -5.19 2.63
CA LEU A 71 -8.57 -4.85 1.98
C LEU A 71 -9.73 -5.30 2.88
N GLU A 72 -10.59 -4.36 3.25
CA GLU A 72 -11.81 -4.61 4.00
C GLU A 72 -13.00 -4.39 3.07
N VAL A 73 -13.88 -5.38 2.91
CA VAL A 73 -15.06 -5.34 2.02
C VAL A 73 -16.24 -6.12 2.64
N HIS A 74 -17.42 -6.01 2.06
CA HIS A 74 -18.56 -6.84 2.43
C HIS A 74 -18.35 -8.32 2.07
N ASN A 75 -18.81 -9.20 2.94
CA ASN A 75 -18.68 -10.66 2.80
C ASN A 75 -19.80 -11.24 1.90
N GLU A 76 -19.87 -10.78 0.66
CA GLU A 76 -20.76 -11.33 -0.37
C GLU A 76 -19.94 -12.14 -1.38
N PRO A 77 -20.38 -13.35 -1.79
CA PRO A 77 -19.57 -14.26 -2.61
C PRO A 77 -18.96 -13.61 -3.86
N GLU A 78 -19.74 -12.78 -4.58
CA GLU A 78 -19.29 -12.08 -5.79
C GLU A 78 -18.24 -11.01 -5.50
N ILE A 79 -18.38 -10.28 -4.38
CA ILE A 79 -17.44 -9.24 -3.94
C ILE A 79 -16.13 -9.87 -3.48
N VAL A 80 -16.20 -11.02 -2.80
CA VAL A 80 -15.03 -11.76 -2.34
C VAL A 80 -14.14 -12.15 -3.51
N GLU A 81 -14.68 -12.78 -4.54
CA GLU A 81 -13.92 -13.20 -5.72
C GLU A 81 -13.24 -12.01 -6.42
N GLN A 82 -13.98 -10.93 -6.66
CA GLN A 82 -13.45 -9.72 -7.28
C GLN A 82 -12.38 -9.03 -6.43
N SER A 83 -12.48 -9.10 -5.11
CA SER A 83 -11.52 -8.52 -4.17
C SER A 83 -10.21 -9.29 -4.15
N PHE A 84 -10.25 -10.63 -4.23
CA PHE A 84 -9.05 -11.45 -4.39
C PHE A 84 -8.34 -11.15 -5.70
N GLU A 85 -9.08 -11.06 -6.81
CA GLU A 85 -8.52 -10.74 -8.13
C GLU A 85 -7.87 -9.35 -8.14
N LEU A 86 -8.54 -8.34 -7.57
CA LEU A 86 -8.03 -6.98 -7.45
C LEU A 86 -6.75 -6.94 -6.62
N MET A 87 -6.76 -7.55 -5.42
CA MET A 87 -5.60 -7.58 -4.54
C MET A 87 -4.41 -8.30 -5.17
N ALA A 88 -4.65 -9.44 -5.84
CA ALA A 88 -3.60 -10.17 -6.54
C ALA A 88 -2.95 -9.31 -7.62
N ASP A 89 -3.75 -8.58 -8.40
CA ASP A 89 -3.25 -7.71 -9.47
C ASP A 89 -2.45 -6.52 -8.93
N THR A 90 -2.94 -5.86 -7.87
CA THR A 90 -2.25 -4.75 -7.20
C THR A 90 -0.87 -5.16 -6.67
N ILE A 91 -0.73 -6.37 -6.15
CA ILE A 91 0.53 -6.83 -5.56
C ILE A 91 1.50 -7.36 -6.61
N THR A 92 1.01 -8.13 -7.59
CA THR A 92 1.86 -8.88 -8.51
C THR A 92 2.16 -8.17 -9.82
N ARG A 93 1.27 -7.28 -10.28
CA ARG A 93 1.36 -6.62 -11.59
C ARG A 93 1.13 -5.09 -11.55
N PRO A 94 1.82 -4.35 -10.68
CA PRO A 94 1.81 -2.89 -10.75
C PRO A 94 2.46 -2.41 -12.07
N ALA A 95 1.80 -1.49 -12.79
CA ALA A 95 2.29 -1.04 -14.09
C ALA A 95 3.38 0.05 -14.00
N PHE A 96 3.46 0.76 -12.87
CA PHE A 96 4.44 1.83 -12.60
C PHE A 96 4.63 2.80 -13.78
N LYS A 97 3.53 3.35 -14.30
CA LYS A 97 3.57 4.28 -15.43
C LYS A 97 4.39 5.52 -15.04
N PRO A 98 5.31 6.02 -15.89
CA PRO A 98 6.24 7.08 -15.50
C PRO A 98 5.56 8.35 -14.97
N TRP A 99 4.42 8.73 -15.53
CA TRP A 99 3.65 9.88 -15.08
C TRP A 99 2.99 9.63 -13.71
N GLU A 100 2.39 8.46 -13.49
CA GLU A 100 1.80 8.11 -12.18
C GLU A 100 2.85 8.04 -11.06
N VAL A 101 4.06 7.56 -11.37
CA VAL A 101 5.17 7.54 -10.41
C VAL A 101 5.65 8.96 -10.11
N SER A 102 5.73 9.82 -11.13
CA SER A 102 6.11 11.23 -10.95
C SER A 102 5.08 12.00 -10.12
N ASP A 103 3.80 11.81 -10.40
CA ASP A 103 2.69 12.48 -9.70
C ASP A 103 2.63 12.06 -8.22
N ASN A 104 3.03 10.83 -7.90
CA ASN A 104 3.08 10.32 -6.53
C ASN A 104 4.15 11.03 -5.66
N ASN A 105 5.08 11.78 -6.24
CA ASN A 105 6.11 12.50 -5.48
C ASN A 105 5.53 13.53 -4.50
N GLU A 106 4.43 14.20 -4.86
CA GLU A 106 3.79 15.19 -3.97
C GLU A 106 3.31 14.53 -2.67
N ARG A 107 2.75 13.31 -2.78
CA ARG A 107 2.32 12.51 -1.64
C ARG A 107 3.50 12.08 -0.77
N LEU A 108 4.61 11.68 -1.40
CA LEU A 108 5.82 11.31 -0.68
C LEU A 108 6.45 12.49 0.06
N GLN A 109 6.44 13.68 -0.55
CA GLN A 109 6.90 14.91 0.11
C GLN A 109 6.04 15.25 1.32
N ALA A 110 4.71 15.13 1.21
CA ALA A 110 3.81 15.33 2.34
C ALA A 110 4.10 14.34 3.49
N ASP A 111 4.35 13.06 3.18
CA ASP A 111 4.75 12.07 4.18
C ASP A 111 6.07 12.45 4.88
N CYS A 112 7.05 12.97 4.14
CA CYS A 112 8.30 13.46 4.70
C CYS A 112 8.10 14.68 5.60
N SER A 113 7.22 15.61 5.22
CA SER A 113 6.88 16.76 6.08
C SER A 113 6.22 16.32 7.39
N ILE A 114 5.36 15.31 7.37
CA ILE A 114 4.77 14.74 8.59
C ILE A 114 5.84 14.19 9.54
N LEU A 115 6.91 13.57 9.00
CA LEU A 115 8.03 13.10 9.81
C LEU A 115 8.76 14.26 10.50
N GLU A 116 8.85 15.43 9.88
CA GLU A 116 9.45 16.62 10.49
C GLU A 116 8.56 17.24 11.56
N ASP A 117 7.24 17.25 11.34
CA ASP A 117 6.26 17.87 12.23
C ASP A 117 5.95 17.04 13.49
N VAL A 118 6.14 15.71 13.43
CA VAL A 118 5.83 14.80 14.54
C VAL A 118 7.12 14.33 15.23
N PRO A 119 7.48 14.92 16.41
CA PRO A 119 8.77 14.66 17.05
C PRO A 119 9.00 13.19 17.42
N PHE A 120 7.92 12.46 17.74
CA PHE A 120 8.00 11.05 18.10
C PHE A 120 8.48 10.15 16.95
N ILE A 121 8.00 10.42 15.73
CA ILE A 121 8.41 9.68 14.53
C ILE A 121 9.89 9.96 14.25
N LYS A 122 10.28 11.24 14.24
CA LYS A 122 11.67 11.65 14.01
C LYS A 122 12.64 11.07 15.03
N LEU A 123 12.28 11.08 16.32
CA LEU A 123 13.08 10.49 17.39
C LEU A 123 13.30 9.00 17.16
N THR A 124 12.23 8.26 16.84
CA THR A 124 12.28 6.82 16.61
C THR A 124 13.16 6.49 15.40
N GLU A 125 13.04 7.25 14.31
CA GLU A 125 13.87 7.05 13.12
C GLU A 125 15.35 7.38 13.38
N THR A 126 15.63 8.48 14.07
CA THR A 126 17.01 8.87 14.45
C THR A 126 17.64 7.84 15.38
N LEU A 127 16.88 7.29 16.34
CA LEU A 127 17.36 6.25 17.24
C LEU A 127 17.78 5.01 16.44
N HIS A 128 16.93 4.55 15.51
CA HIS A 128 17.27 3.40 14.65
C HIS A 128 18.45 3.67 13.70
N GLN A 129 18.74 4.93 13.39
CA GLN A 129 19.88 5.28 12.54
C GLN A 129 21.22 5.19 13.29
N VAL A 130 21.23 5.45 14.61
CA VAL A 130 22.45 5.45 15.43
C VAL A 130 22.69 4.17 16.22
N ALA A 131 21.67 3.33 16.38
CA ALA A 131 21.73 2.02 17.03
C ALA A 131 22.36 0.96 16.10
#